data_AF-A0A0M2K350-F1
#
_entry.id   AF-A0A0M2K350-F1
#
_cell.length_a   1.000
_cell.length_b   1.000
_cell.length_c   1.000
_cell.angle_alpha   90.00
_cell.angle_beta   90.00
_cell.angle_gamma   90.00
#
_symmetry.space_group_name_H-M   'P 1'
#
loop_
_entity.id
_entity.type
_entity.pdbx_description
1 polymer ?
#
loop_
_entity_poly.entity_id
_entity_poly.type
_entity_poly.pdbx_seq_one_letter_code
_entity_poly.pdbx_strand_id
1 'polypeptide(L)'
;MTTNVTTPSPFYDFWLPDWCPQCNPAGHHADRCTRLRTGTEPDAVTWTGGKTLVCEYNCDCCGHQWQRADLWTADALGLKPVRRNAA
;
A
#
# COMPACT_ATOMS: atom_id res chain seq x y z
N MET A 1 -6.18 -32.26 -7.31
CA MET A 1 -6.14 -30.80 -7.50
C MET A 1 -4.74 -30.36 -7.13
N THR A 2 -3.91 -30.04 -8.11
CA THR A 2 -2.51 -29.63 -7.86
C THR A 2 -2.52 -28.13 -7.56
N THR A 3 -2.35 -27.77 -6.30
CA THR A 3 -2.20 -26.36 -5.89
C THR A 3 -0.83 -25.87 -6.34
N ASN A 4 -0.79 -25.08 -7.41
CA ASN A 4 0.38 -24.25 -7.70
C ASN A 4 0.54 -23.29 -6.53
N VAL A 5 1.59 -23.47 -5.73
CA VAL A 5 2.01 -22.49 -4.74
C VAL A 5 2.62 -21.34 -5.53
N THR A 6 1.80 -20.34 -5.88
CA THR A 6 2.30 -19.07 -6.40
C THR A 6 3.27 -18.52 -5.36
N THR A 7 4.54 -18.42 -5.72
CA THR A 7 5.52 -17.77 -4.85
C THR A 7 5.11 -16.32 -4.71
N PRO A 8 4.84 -15.82 -3.49
CA PRO A 8 4.33 -14.47 -3.34
C PRO A 8 5.34 -13.49 -3.93
N SER A 9 4.90 -12.71 -4.90
CA SER A 9 5.73 -11.67 -5.46
C SER A 9 5.74 -10.52 -4.46
N PRO A 10 6.91 -10.00 -4.08
CA PRO A 10 7.00 -8.89 -3.14
C PRO A 10 6.46 -7.57 -3.70
N PHE A 11 5.80 -7.58 -4.86
CA PHE A 11 5.08 -6.42 -5.40
C PHE A 11 3.62 -6.74 -5.78
N TYR A 12 3.23 -8.01 -5.96
CA TYR A 12 1.86 -8.37 -6.36
C TYR A 12 0.97 -8.83 -5.19
N ASP A 13 1.54 -9.16 -4.03
CA ASP A 13 0.76 -9.62 -2.86
C ASP A 13 0.70 -8.60 -1.71
N PHE A 14 1.32 -7.42 -1.87
CA PHE A 14 1.21 -6.37 -0.87
C PHE A 14 0.04 -5.46 -1.17
N TRP A 15 -1.09 -5.83 -0.57
CA TRP A 15 -2.22 -4.93 -0.48
C TRP A 15 -1.86 -3.84 0.55
N LEU A 16 -1.43 -2.68 0.06
CA LEU A 16 -1.24 -1.46 0.85
C LEU A 16 -2.42 -0.48 0.63
N PRO A 17 -3.69 -0.89 0.80
CA PRO A 17 -4.81 -0.06 0.39
C PRO A 17 -4.96 1.16 1.29
N ASP A 18 -5.24 2.30 0.69
CA ASP A 18 -5.76 3.46 1.41
C ASP A 18 -7.14 3.82 0.83
N TRP A 19 -7.89 4.65 1.56
CA TRP A 19 -9.17 5.15 1.05
C TRP A 19 -9.00 6.59 0.60
N CYS A 20 -9.56 6.89 -0.58
CA CYS A 20 -9.55 8.26 -1.10
C CYS A 20 -10.16 9.24 -0.08
N PRO A 21 -9.42 10.26 0.39
CA PRO A 21 -9.91 11.19 1.41
C PRO A 21 -11.06 12.09 0.92
N GLN A 22 -11.22 12.25 -0.41
CA GLN A 22 -12.35 12.98 -0.99
C GLN A 22 -13.62 12.13 -1.06
N CYS A 23 -13.52 10.86 -1.48
CA CYS A 23 -14.69 9.98 -1.59
C CYS A 23 -15.07 9.30 -0.27
N ASN A 24 -14.11 9.09 0.62
CA ASN A 24 -14.31 8.47 1.93
C ASN A 24 -13.46 9.18 3.01
N PRO A 25 -13.92 10.35 3.50
CA PRO A 25 -13.26 11.06 4.58
C PRO A 25 -13.19 10.28 5.90
N ALA A 26 -14.09 9.31 6.11
CA ALA A 26 -14.10 8.46 7.29
C ALA A 26 -13.09 7.29 7.22
N GLY A 27 -12.47 7.08 6.06
CA GLY A 27 -11.48 6.03 5.83
C GLY A 27 -11.95 4.65 6.29
N HIS A 28 -11.19 4.05 7.20
CA HIS A 28 -11.47 2.73 7.75
C HIS A 28 -12.80 2.65 8.52
N HIS A 29 -13.31 3.78 9.02
CA HIS A 29 -14.52 3.85 9.83
C HIS A 29 -15.81 3.94 9.00
N ALA A 30 -15.70 4.08 7.67
CA ALA A 30 -16.86 4.05 6.81
C ALA A 30 -17.52 2.67 6.76
N ASP A 31 -18.78 2.64 6.32
CA ASP A 31 -19.48 1.40 6.07
C ASP A 31 -18.74 0.55 5.01
N ARG A 32 -19.07 -0.74 4.98
CA ARG A 32 -18.40 -1.70 4.10
C ARG A 32 -18.51 -1.32 2.62
N CYS A 33 -19.66 -0.84 2.16
CA CYS A 33 -19.86 -0.52 0.75
C CYS A 33 -18.97 0.65 0.34
N THR A 34 -18.91 1.70 1.18
CA THR A 34 -18.02 2.83 0.96
C THR A 34 -16.56 2.41 0.94
N ARG A 35 -16.12 1.60 1.92
CA ARG A 35 -14.71 1.13 1.96
C ARG A 35 -14.30 0.31 0.75
N LEU A 36 -15.18 -0.56 0.26
CA LEU A 36 -14.91 -1.35 -0.94
C LEU A 36 -14.87 -0.50 -2.20
N ARG A 37 -15.72 0.53 -2.28
CA ARG A 37 -15.79 1.41 -3.44
C ARG A 37 -14.61 2.38 -3.52
N THR A 38 -14.12 2.86 -2.38
CA THR A 38 -13.07 3.89 -2.34
C THR A 38 -11.70 3.34 -1.97
N GLY A 39 -11.59 2.03 -1.72
CA GLY A 39 -10.32 1.36 -1.48
C GLY A 39 -9.46 1.46 -2.72
N THR A 40 -8.25 1.97 -2.57
CA THR A 40 -7.34 2.30 -3.66
C THR A 40 -5.99 1.69 -3.37
N GLU A 41 -5.46 0.96 -4.34
CA GLU A 41 -4.10 0.44 -4.30
C GLU A 41 -3.12 1.53 -4.71
N PRO A 42 -1.88 1.50 -4.21
CA PRO A 42 -0.90 2.49 -4.62
C PRO A 42 -0.46 2.24 -6.06
N ASP A 43 -0.41 3.31 -6.86
CA ASP A 43 0.16 3.29 -8.22
C ASP A 43 1.69 3.21 -8.16
N ALA A 44 2.29 3.76 -7.11
CA ALA A 44 3.72 3.76 -6.89
C ALA A 44 4.06 3.59 -5.40
N VAL A 45 5.13 2.84 -5.16
CA VAL A 45 5.69 2.59 -3.83
C VAL A 45 7.17 2.90 -3.85
N THR A 46 7.58 3.92 -3.10
CA THR A 46 8.97 4.35 -2.99
C THR A 46 9.52 4.05 -1.60
N TRP A 47 10.60 3.28 -1.53
CA TRP A 47 11.29 2.93 -0.28
C TRP A 47 12.70 3.50 -0.24
N THR A 48 13.00 4.32 0.77
CA THR A 48 14.30 5.00 0.93
C THR A 48 15.23 4.27 1.92
N GLY A 49 15.45 2.96 1.70
CA GLY A 49 16.50 2.22 2.41
C GLY A 49 16.28 2.06 3.93
N GLY A 50 15.01 2.01 4.36
CA GLY A 50 14.64 1.66 5.73
C GLY A 50 14.11 2.80 6.61
N LYS A 51 14.08 4.04 6.11
CA LYS A 51 13.58 5.19 6.89
C LYS A 51 12.14 5.58 6.58
N THR A 52 11.76 5.53 5.31
CA THR A 52 10.44 6.01 4.87
C THR A 52 9.94 5.15 3.74
N LEU A 53 8.65 4.82 3.80
CA LEU A 53 7.90 4.21 2.73
C LEU A 53 6.85 5.22 2.27
N VAL A 54 6.92 5.67 1.03
CA VAL A 54 5.95 6.59 0.44
C VAL A 54 5.12 5.82 -0.56
N CYS A 55 3.81 5.85 -0.37
CA CYS A 55 2.83 5.28 -1.28
C CYS A 55 2.08 6.41 -1.98
N GLU A 56 1.93 6.32 -3.29
CA GLU A 56 1.18 7.27 -4.11
C GLU A 56 -0.06 6.57 -4.64
N TYR A 57 -1.21 7.23 -4.55
CA TYR A 57 -2.52 6.67 -4.88
C TYR A 57 -3.25 7.57 -5.86
N ASN A 58 -4.05 6.96 -6.73
CA ASN A 58 -4.98 7.65 -7.61
C ASN A 58 -6.37 7.01 -7.51
N CYS A 59 -7.38 7.81 -7.18
CA CYS A 59 -8.72 7.29 -6.98
C CYS A 59 -9.42 7.04 -8.32
N ASP A 60 -9.74 5.77 -8.63
CA ASP A 60 -10.53 5.43 -9.83
C ASP A 60 -11.95 6.01 -9.85
N CYS A 61 -12.49 6.41 -8.68
CA CYS A 61 -13.83 7.00 -8.60
C CYS A 61 -13.87 8.49 -8.95
N CYS A 62 -12.84 9.26 -8.62
CA CYS A 62 -12.86 10.73 -8.75
C CYS A 62 -11.59 11.36 -9.34
N GLY A 63 -10.54 10.56 -9.59
CA GLY A 63 -9.24 11.02 -10.08
C GLY A 63 -8.39 11.76 -9.05
N HIS A 64 -8.79 11.81 -7.78
CA HIS A 64 -8.00 12.45 -6.74
C HIS A 64 -6.71 11.67 -6.49
N GLN A 65 -5.59 12.38 -6.47
CA GLN A 65 -4.26 11.84 -6.20
C GLN A 65 -3.79 12.26 -4.81
N TRP A 66 -3.20 11.34 -4.06
CA TRP A 66 -2.63 11.62 -2.75
C TRP A 66 -1.44 10.72 -2.44
N GLN A 67 -0.66 11.12 -1.44
CA GLN A 67 0.52 10.38 -1.00
C GLN A 67 0.44 10.11 0.51
N ARG A 68 0.95 8.95 0.94
CA ARG A 68 1.08 8.57 2.36
C ARG A 68 2.49 8.10 2.64
N ALA A 69 3.16 8.77 3.57
CA ALA A 69 4.49 8.39 4.06
C ALA A 69 4.44 7.76 5.46
N ASP A 70 3.25 7.73 6.06
CA ASP A 70 3.00 7.45 7.47
C ASP A 70 2.08 6.23 7.69
N LEU A 71 1.35 5.81 6.66
CA LEU A 71 0.36 4.74 6.77
C LEU A 71 1.01 3.35 6.79
N TRP A 72 2.08 3.17 6.02
CA TRP A 72 2.72 1.87 5.82
C TRP A 72 4.19 1.92 6.18
N THR A 73 4.70 0.80 6.68
CA THR A 73 6.12 0.64 7.01
C THR A 73 6.80 -0.32 6.03
N ALA A 74 8.13 -0.26 5.93
CA ALA A 74 8.89 -1.21 5.13
C ALA A 74 8.64 -2.67 5.57
N ASP A 75 8.39 -2.90 6.86
CA ASP A 75 8.03 -4.21 7.39
C ASP A 75 6.67 -4.71 6.86
N ALA A 76 5.71 -3.81 6.61
CA ALA A 76 4.43 -4.17 5.98
C ALA A 76 4.62 -4.73 4.55
N LEU A 77 5.74 -4.39 3.91
CA LEU A 77 6.18 -4.92 2.61
C LEU A 77 7.17 -6.09 2.73
N GLY A 78 7.38 -6.64 3.93
CA GLY A 78 8.41 -7.64 4.17
C GLY A 78 9.84 -7.18 3.82
N LEU A 79 10.05 -5.88 3.59
CA LEU A 79 11.32 -5.29 3.21
C LEU A 79 12.17 -5.11 4.47
N LYS A 80 13.18 -5.95 4.62
CA LYS A 80 14.16 -5.81 5.71
C LYS A 80 15.25 -4.84 5.30
N PRO A 81 15.70 -3.94 6.19
CA PRO A 81 16.87 -3.11 5.93
C PRO A 81 18.06 -4.00 5.56
N VAL A 82 18.71 -3.72 4.43
CA VAL A 82 19.96 -4.37 4.08
C VAL A 82 20.99 -3.91 5.11
N ARG A 83 21.36 -4.80 6.05
CA ARG A 83 22.48 -4.54 6.94
C ARG A 83 23.72 -4.40 6.06
N ARG A 84 24.26 -3.18 5.93
CA ARG A 84 25.64 -3.02 5.48
C ARG A 84 26.49 -3.67 6.56
N ASN A 85 27.01 -4.86 6.30
CA ASN A 85 28.16 -5.35 7.04
C ASN A 85 29.26 -4.30 6.84
N ALA A 86 29.65 -3.63 7.92
CA ALA A 86 30.87 -2.87 7.94
C ALA A 86 32.02 -3.85 7.67
N ALA A 87 32.74 -3.63 6.58
CA ALA A 87 33.98 -4.31 6.25
C ALA A 87 35.13 -3.67 7.03
#